data_AF-A0A7W1EW25-F1
#
_entry.id   AF-A0A7W1EW25-F1
#
_cell.length_a   1.000
_cell.length_b   1.000
_cell.length_c   1.000
_cell.angle_alpha   90.00
_cell.angle_beta   90.00
_cell.angle_gamma   90.00
#
_symmetry.space_group_name_H-M   'P 1'
#
loop_
_entity.id
_entity.type
_entity.pdbx_description
1 polymer ?
#
loop_
_entity_poly.entity_id
_entity_poly.type
_entity_poly.pdbx_seq_one_letter_code
_entity_poly.pdbx_strand_id
1 'polypeptide(L)'
;MKKFIIFLILLAFSSARGQSLSPINPLATSVSFAFTGAIQTFTVPSNLCVSTVTFVVRGAKGGGGGGLGAAIQATYAVIPGQVFQIMVGGAGTQGAASGGFNGGGTGQASTGSAAYSSF
;
A
#
# COMPACT_ATOMS: atom_id res chain seq x y z
N MET A 1 -1.91 -13.06 -1.51
CA MET A 1 -2.45 -11.75 -1.92
C MET A 1 -2.37 -10.80 -0.74
N LYS A 2 -1.34 -9.94 -0.64
CA LYS A 2 -1.19 -9.02 0.49
C LYS A 2 -1.87 -7.70 0.13
N LYS A 3 -2.99 -7.41 0.80
CA LYS A 3 -3.86 -6.26 0.54
C LYS A 3 -3.24 -5.01 1.17
N PHE A 4 -3.15 -3.93 0.40
CA PHE A 4 -2.73 -2.60 0.82
C PHE A 4 -3.99 -1.80 1.15
N ILE A 5 -4.12 -1.23 2.36
CA ILE A 5 -5.38 -0.64 2.84
C ILE A 5 -5.14 0.83 3.19
N ILE A 6 -5.78 1.77 2.53
CA ILE A 6 -5.75 3.19 2.90
C ILE A 6 -6.93 3.47 3.83
N PHE A 7 -6.70 4.11 4.99
CA PHE A 7 -7.75 4.56 5.91
C PHE A 7 -7.99 6.06 5.70
N LEU A 8 -9.22 6.48 5.46
CA LEU A 8 -9.59 7.89 5.37
C LEU A 8 -10.30 8.29 6.67
N ILE A 9 -9.72 9.19 7.47
CA ILE A 9 -10.38 9.75 8.66
C ILE A 9 -10.89 11.14 8.31
N LEU A 10 -12.22 11.27 8.21
CA LEU A 10 -12.92 12.51 7.90
C LEU A 10 -13.26 13.25 9.22
N LEU A 11 -12.69 14.44 9.47
CA LEU A 11 -13.17 15.37 10.50
C LEU A 11 -13.95 16.51 9.82
N ALA A 12 -15.28 16.52 9.98
CA ALA A 12 -16.12 17.63 9.54
C ALA A 12 -16.24 18.69 10.65
N PHE A 13 -15.89 19.95 10.35
CA PHE A 13 -16.23 21.10 11.19
C PHE A 13 -17.51 21.75 10.66
N SER A 14 -18.57 21.78 11.47
CA SER A 14 -19.81 22.49 11.15
C SER A 14 -19.84 23.86 11.84
N SER A 15 -19.68 24.95 11.09
CA SER A 15 -20.09 26.28 11.57
C SER A 15 -21.59 26.44 11.36
N ALA A 16 -22.31 26.63 12.47
CA ALA A 16 -23.76 26.50 12.55
C ALA A 16 -24.54 27.67 11.91
N ARG A 17 -25.68 27.35 11.28
CA ARG A 17 -27.02 27.88 11.62
C ARG A 17 -28.10 27.24 10.72
N GLY A 18 -28.88 26.32 11.29
CA GLY A 18 -30.28 26.12 10.90
C GLY A 18 -30.64 25.13 9.79
N GLN A 19 -29.75 24.24 9.34
CA GLN A 19 -30.18 23.10 8.51
C GLN A 19 -30.12 21.81 9.33
N SER A 20 -31.23 21.08 9.35
CA SER A 20 -31.32 19.72 9.88
C SER A 20 -30.43 18.81 9.04
N LEU A 21 -29.13 18.84 9.31
CA LEU A 21 -28.18 17.90 8.75
C LEU A 21 -28.41 16.58 9.48
N SER A 22 -28.92 15.59 8.75
CA SER A 22 -28.79 14.19 9.14
C SER A 22 -27.36 13.96 9.64
N PRO A 23 -27.12 13.23 10.73
CA PRO A 23 -25.75 12.96 11.17
C PRO A 23 -24.99 12.34 10.00
N ILE A 24 -24.07 13.12 9.41
CA ILE A 24 -23.14 12.61 8.42
C ILE A 24 -22.19 11.71 9.17
N ASN A 25 -22.54 10.43 9.30
CA ASN A 25 -21.57 9.42 9.67
C ASN A 25 -20.39 9.55 8.70
N PRO A 26 -19.16 9.84 9.16
CA PRO A 26 -18.02 9.91 8.27
C PRO A 26 -17.88 8.56 7.59
N LEU A 27 -18.23 8.49 6.30
CA LEU A 27 -18.09 7.28 5.49
C LEU A 27 -16.60 7.09 5.21
N ALA A 28 -15.92 6.40 6.12
CA ALA A 28 -14.53 6.00 5.95
C ALA A 28 -14.45 5.04 4.75
N THR A 29 -14.09 5.59 3.59
CA THR A 29 -13.91 4.81 2.37
C THR A 29 -12.45 4.38 2.28
N SER A 30 -12.19 3.10 2.06
CA SER A 30 -10.84 2.57 1.83
C SER A 30 -10.66 2.17 0.37
N VAL A 31 -9.49 2.50 -0.18
CA VAL A 31 -9.08 2.08 -1.53
C VAL A 31 -7.81 1.23 -1.38
N SER A 32 -7.75 0.13 -2.13
CA SER A 32 -6.62 -0.80 -2.10
C SER A 32 -5.93 -0.85 -3.46
N PHE A 33 -4.60 -0.76 -3.47
CA PHE A 33 -3.78 -0.89 -4.66
C PHE A 33 -2.96 -2.18 -4.58
N ALA A 34 -3.06 -3.02 -5.61
CA ALA A 34 -2.28 -4.25 -5.73
C ALA A 34 -1.09 -4.04 -6.68
N PHE A 35 -0.11 -4.94 -6.63
CA PHE A 35 1.00 -4.93 -7.57
C PHE A 35 0.50 -5.13 -9.00
N THR A 36 0.86 -4.21 -9.91
CA THR A 36 0.54 -4.27 -11.34
C THR A 36 1.78 -4.26 -12.24
N GLY A 37 2.98 -4.08 -11.68
CA GLY A 37 4.21 -3.84 -12.46
C GLY A 37 4.35 -2.41 -13.00
N ALA A 38 3.40 -1.51 -12.74
CA ALA A 38 3.41 -0.13 -13.21
C ALA A 38 2.89 0.85 -12.15
N ILE A 39 3.07 2.15 -12.41
CA ILE A 39 2.54 3.23 -11.58
C ILE A 39 1.01 3.20 -11.64
N GLN A 40 0.36 3.34 -10.49
CA GLN A 40 -1.06 3.61 -10.35
C GLN A 40 -1.26 5.01 -9.78
N THR A 41 -2.45 5.59 -9.93
CA THR A 41 -2.75 6.92 -9.41
C THR A 41 -3.95 6.92 -8.48
N PHE A 42 -3.88 7.73 -7.42
CA PHE A 42 -4.98 8.03 -6.53
C PHE A 42 -5.23 9.53 -6.53
N THR A 43 -6.46 9.95 -6.82
CA THR A 43 -6.87 11.35 -6.72
C THR A 43 -7.73 11.53 -5.48
N VAL A 44 -7.37 12.47 -4.63
CA VAL A 44 -8.19 12.88 -3.48
C VAL A 44 -9.53 13.39 -4.03
N PRO A 45 -10.68 12.87 -3.56
CA PRO A 45 -11.98 13.32 -4.05
C PRO A 45 -12.13 14.84 -3.95
N SER A 46 -12.35 15.50 -5.08
CA SER A 46 -12.45 16.96 -5.16
C SER A 46 -13.81 17.48 -4.68
N ASN A 47 -14.85 16.65 -4.77
CA ASN A 47 -16.21 16.96 -4.36
C ASN A 47 -16.46 16.76 -2.85
N LEU A 48 -15.44 16.36 -2.09
CA LEU A 48 -15.51 16.14 -0.66
C LEU A 48 -14.51 17.03 0.07
N CYS A 49 -14.86 17.47 1.27
CA CYS A 49 -13.97 18.20 2.16
C CYS A 49 -13.00 17.22 2.85
N VAL A 50 -12.05 16.68 2.08
CA VAL A 50 -10.99 15.80 2.57
C VAL A 50 -9.73 16.64 2.82
N SER A 51 -9.30 16.72 4.07
CA SER A 51 -8.08 17.43 4.48
C SER A 51 -6.97 16.49 4.93
N THR A 52 -7.26 15.21 5.16
CA THR A 52 -6.26 14.21 5.53
C THR A 52 -6.50 12.86 4.87
N VAL A 53 -5.43 12.10 4.62
CA VAL A 53 -5.46 10.72 4.13
C VAL A 53 -4.45 9.89 4.92
N THR A 54 -4.86 8.71 5.41
CA THR A 54 -3.96 7.76 6.07
C THR A 54 -3.56 6.63 5.13
N PHE A 55 -2.27 6.57 4.81
CA PHE A 55 -1.70 5.50 4.01
C PHE A 55 -1.18 4.38 4.92
N VAL A 56 -1.58 3.14 4.65
CA VAL A 56 -0.91 1.95 5.20
C VAL A 56 -0.11 1.29 4.09
N VAL A 57 1.21 1.45 4.14
CA VAL A 57 2.12 0.98 3.11
C VAL A 57 2.74 -0.34 3.53
N ARG A 58 2.64 -1.36 2.67
CA ARG A 58 3.25 -2.69 2.90
C ARG A 58 4.27 -2.98 1.80
N GLY A 59 5.53 -3.13 2.19
CA GLY A 59 6.62 -3.53 1.30
C GLY A 59 6.49 -4.98 0.84
N ALA A 60 7.03 -5.24 -0.35
CA ALA A 60 7.02 -6.57 -0.94
C ALA A 60 7.99 -7.52 -0.22
N LYS A 61 7.71 -8.83 -0.31
CA LYS A 61 8.62 -9.87 0.18
C LYS A 61 9.79 -10.03 -0.82
N GLY A 62 10.99 -10.29 -0.32
CA GLY A 62 12.12 -10.73 -1.14
C GLY A 62 11.96 -12.15 -1.70
N GLY A 63 12.77 -12.47 -2.71
CA GLY A 63 12.83 -13.80 -3.30
C GLY A 63 13.37 -14.86 -2.34
N GLY A 64 13.10 -16.14 -2.58
CA GLY A 64 13.63 -17.22 -1.72
C GLY A 64 13.13 -17.14 -0.27
N GLY A 65 14.04 -17.38 0.67
CA GLY A 65 13.89 -17.07 2.10
C GLY A 65 14.10 -15.59 2.47
N GLY A 66 14.01 -14.67 1.51
CA GLY A 66 14.23 -13.24 1.72
C GLY A 66 13.18 -12.56 2.63
N GLY A 67 13.52 -11.37 3.09
CA GLY A 67 12.74 -10.61 4.08
C GLY A 67 11.28 -10.36 3.68
N LEU A 68 10.39 -10.21 4.66
CA LEU A 68 8.93 -10.15 4.45
C LEU A 68 8.39 -8.82 3.92
N GLY A 69 9.24 -7.79 3.87
CA GLY A 69 8.87 -6.40 3.66
C GLY A 69 8.48 -5.72 4.98
N ALA A 70 8.49 -4.38 4.99
CA ALA A 70 8.06 -3.57 6.13
C ALA A 70 6.59 -3.15 5.98
N ALA A 71 5.94 -2.79 7.09
CA ALA A 71 4.65 -2.12 7.07
C ALA A 71 4.76 -0.79 7.81
N ILE A 72 4.32 0.29 7.18
CA ILE A 72 4.28 1.62 7.77
C ILE A 72 2.88 2.21 7.65
N GLN A 73 2.51 3.05 8.60
CA GLN A 73 1.28 3.82 8.55
C GLN A 73 1.61 5.29 8.76
N ALA A 74 1.06 6.15 7.92
CA ALA A 74 1.27 7.59 8.00
C ALA A 74 0.03 8.35 7.56
N THR A 75 -0.27 9.43 8.28
CA THR A 75 -1.36 10.35 7.95
C THR A 75 -0.77 11.61 7.33
N TYR A 76 -1.28 11.99 6.16
CA TYR A 76 -0.85 13.17 5.43
C TYR A 76 -1.99 14.17 5.34
N ALA A 77 -1.64 15.46 5.49
CA ALA A 77 -2.53 16.54 5.12
C ALA A 77 -2.61 16.63 3.59
N VAL A 78 -3.80 16.84 3.05
CA VAL A 78 -4.06 16.84 1.60
C VAL A 78 -5.01 17.98 1.21
N ILE A 79 -5.03 18.26 -0.09
CA ILE A 79 -5.98 19.19 -0.71
C ILE A 79 -6.93 18.38 -1.61
N PRO A 80 -8.24 18.69 -1.65
CA PRO A 80 -9.16 18.06 -2.60
C PRO A 80 -8.65 18.17 -4.05
N GLY A 81 -8.70 17.07 -4.80
CA GLY A 81 -8.17 16.98 -6.17
C GLY A 81 -6.66 16.68 -6.27
N GLN A 82 -5.93 16.62 -5.14
CA GLN A 82 -4.52 16.24 -5.14
C GLN A 82 -4.32 14.82 -5.69
N VAL A 83 -3.30 14.63 -6.51
CA VAL A 83 -2.98 13.34 -7.13
C VAL A 83 -1.73 12.73 -6.50
N PHE A 84 -1.81 11.47 -6.10
CA PHE A 84 -0.71 10.66 -5.61
C PHE A 84 -0.34 9.59 -6.63
N GLN A 85 0.95 9.44 -6.89
CA GLN A 85 1.46 8.26 -7.58
C GLN A 85 1.67 7.13 -6.58
N ILE A 86 1.11 5.98 -6.89
CA ILE A 86 1.15 4.78 -6.07
C ILE A 86 2.00 3.75 -6.80
N MET A 87 3.17 3.45 -6.24
CA MET A 87 4.06 2.41 -6.72
C MET A 87 4.06 1.24 -5.74
N VAL A 88 3.37 0.16 -6.09
CA VAL A 88 3.34 -1.04 -5.26
C VAL A 88 4.49 -1.96 -5.66
N GLY A 89 5.29 -2.39 -4.69
CA GLY A 89 6.39 -3.33 -4.94
C GLY A 89 5.88 -4.73 -5.30
N GLY A 90 6.56 -5.38 -6.25
CA GLY A 90 6.37 -6.80 -6.59
C GLY A 90 7.21 -7.70 -5.69
N ALA A 91 6.68 -8.86 -5.33
CA ALA A 91 7.45 -9.84 -4.55
C ALA A 91 8.55 -10.47 -5.41
N GLY A 92 9.70 -10.77 -4.80
CA GLY A 92 10.73 -11.56 -5.44
C GLY A 92 10.34 -13.03 -5.59
N THR A 93 10.97 -13.72 -6.54
CA THR A 93 10.75 -15.14 -6.87
C THR A 93 11.82 -16.05 -6.26
N GLN A 94 11.84 -17.35 -6.54
CA GLN A 94 12.91 -18.24 -6.09
C GLN A 94 14.13 -18.11 -7.03
N GLY A 95 15.35 -18.29 -6.52
CA GLY A 95 16.57 -18.40 -7.35
C GLY A 95 17.39 -17.11 -7.47
N ALA A 96 18.46 -17.18 -8.28
CA ALA A 96 19.32 -16.03 -8.58
C ALA A 96 18.56 -14.95 -9.38
N ALA A 97 18.92 -13.68 -9.20
CA ALA A 97 18.30 -12.54 -9.89
C ALA A 97 16.76 -12.48 -9.79
N SER A 98 16.22 -12.99 -8.67
CA SER A 98 14.80 -13.10 -8.39
C SER A 98 14.18 -11.87 -7.70
N GLY A 99 14.80 -10.70 -7.86
CA GLY A 99 14.27 -9.46 -7.30
C GLY A 99 12.89 -9.13 -7.90
N GLY A 100 11.98 -8.65 -7.05
CA GLY A 100 10.69 -8.12 -7.45
C GLY A 100 10.74 -6.61 -7.67
N PHE A 101 9.86 -6.11 -8.53
CA PHE A 101 9.78 -4.70 -8.88
C PHE A 101 9.72 -3.79 -7.65
N ASN A 102 10.53 -2.72 -7.63
CA ASN A 102 10.47 -1.62 -6.66
C ASN A 102 10.27 -2.07 -5.19
N GLY A 103 11.12 -2.98 -4.69
CA GLY A 103 11.20 -3.32 -3.26
C GLY A 103 11.25 -4.81 -2.92
N GLY A 104 10.99 -5.72 -3.87
CA GLY A 104 11.23 -7.14 -3.66
C GLY A 104 12.71 -7.46 -3.79
N GLY A 105 13.43 -7.70 -2.68
CA GLY A 105 14.85 -8.06 -2.74
C GLY A 105 15.11 -9.37 -3.48
N THR A 106 16.31 -9.54 -4.06
CA THR A 106 16.74 -10.79 -4.70
C THR A 106 16.92 -11.90 -3.66
N GLY A 107 16.39 -13.08 -3.96
CA GLY A 107 16.59 -14.28 -3.15
C GLY A 107 17.94 -14.95 -3.39
N GLN A 108 18.34 -15.82 -2.47
CA GLN A 108 19.51 -16.67 -2.64
C GLN A 108 19.25 -17.74 -3.71
N ALA A 109 20.27 -18.06 -4.51
CA ALA A 109 20.23 -19.23 -5.37
C ALA A 109 20.23 -20.49 -4.50
N SER A 110 19.38 -21.48 -4.81
CA SER A 110 19.55 -22.81 -4.24
C SER A 110 20.85 -23.38 -4.81
N THR A 111 21.91 -23.43 -4.02
CA THR A 111 23.04 -24.32 -4.32
C THR A 111 22.46 -25.73 -4.30
N GLY A 112 22.46 -26.41 -5.45
CA GLY A 112 21.77 -27.69 -5.65
C GLY A 112 22.07 -28.70 -4.53
N SER A 113 21.12 -29.59 -4.27
CA SER A 113 21.21 -30.66 -3.27
C SER A 113 22.62 -31.25 -3.22
N ALA A 114 23.29 -31.14 -2.07
CA ALA A 114 24.49 -31.93 -1.83
C ALA A 114 24.10 -33.40 -2.03
N ALA A 115 24.65 -34.04 -3.06
CA ALA A 115 24.49 -35.46 -3.26
C ALA A 115 25.17 -36.16 -2.10
N TYR A 116 24.41 -36.50 -1.05
CA TYR A 116 24.89 -37.42 -0.03
C TYR A 116 24.95 -38.80 -0.67
N SER A 117 26.09 -39.15 -1.25
CA SER A 117 26.38 -40.55 -1.57
C SER A 117 26.70 -41.25 -0.26
N SER A 118 25.77 -42.05 0.25
CA SER A 118 26.06 -43.04 1.29
C SER A 118 27.01 -44.09 0.71
N PHE A 119 28.15 -44.28 1.38
CA PHE A 119 29.08 -45.38 1.13
C PHE A 119 28.48 -46.72 1.56
#